data_AF-A0A258BQH6-F1
#
_entry.id   AF-A0A258BQH6-F1
#
_cell.length_a   1.000
_cell.length_b   1.000
_cell.length_c   1.000
_cell.angle_alpha   90.00
_cell.angle_beta   90.00
_cell.angle_gamma   90.00
#
_symmetry.space_group_name_H-M   'P 1'
#
loop_
_entity.id
_entity.type
_entity.pdbx_description
1 polymer ?
#
loop_
_entity_poly.entity_id
_entity_poly.type
_entity_poly.pdbx_seq_one_letter_code
_entity_poly.pdbx_strand_id
1 'polypeptide(L)' 'IAAGFSAPVRYDGVQAVMRPFREVIAGALQITRPGADGSFFPAQNAALHRNLLDAYGPQDIRHLEVQPE' A
#
# COMPACT_ATOMS: atom_id res chain seq x y z
N ILE A 1 18.98 -7.31 -5.05
CA ILE A 1 18.21 -6.22 -4.40
C ILE A 1 16.95 -6.83 -3.84
N ALA A 2 17.02 -7.32 -2.61
CA ALA A 2 15.89 -7.80 -1.82
C ALA A 2 15.93 -7.01 -0.51
N ALA A 3 15.56 -5.73 -0.62
CA ALA A 3 15.52 -4.81 0.49
C ALA A 3 14.33 -3.88 0.25
N GLY A 4 13.15 -4.28 0.71
CA GLY A 4 11.96 -3.44 0.66
C GLY A 4 10.75 -4.18 0.10
N PHE A 5 9.91 -4.63 1.04
CA PHE A 5 8.50 -5.00 0.85
C PHE A 5 8.20 -6.24 0.00
N SER A 6 7.40 -7.14 0.58
CA SER A 6 6.86 -8.30 -0.14
C SER A 6 5.90 -7.85 -1.23
N ALA A 7 6.08 -8.40 -2.44
CA ALA A 7 5.22 -8.13 -3.58
C ALA A 7 3.74 -8.35 -3.22
N PRO A 8 2.82 -7.52 -3.74
CA PRO A 8 1.39 -7.62 -3.44
C PRO A 8 0.76 -8.92 -3.96
N VAL A 9 1.39 -9.56 -4.93
CA VAL A 9 0.98 -10.86 -5.48
C VAL A 9 2.13 -11.84 -5.30
N ARG A 10 1.82 -13.02 -4.74
CA ARG A 10 2.70 -14.19 -4.74
C ARG A 10 2.12 -15.24 -5.68
N TYR A 11 2.96 -15.91 -6.45
CA TYR A 11 2.54 -17.06 -7.24
C TYR A 11 2.78 -18.34 -6.43
N ASP A 12 1.74 -19.16 -6.29
CA ASP A 12 1.81 -20.49 -5.71
C ASP A 12 1.57 -21.52 -6.81
N GLY A 13 2.66 -21.98 -7.45
CA GLY A 13 2.60 -22.70 -8.70
C GLY A 13 2.00 -21.83 -9.82
N VAL A 14 0.78 -22.16 -10.26
CA VAL A 14 0.06 -21.43 -11.32
C VAL A 14 -0.94 -20.39 -10.80
N GLN A 15 -1.19 -20.35 -9.50
CA GLN A 15 -2.20 -19.47 -8.92
C GLN A 15 -1.59 -18.17 -8.37
N ALA A 16 -2.17 -17.03 -8.72
CA ALA A 16 -1.85 -15.75 -8.12
C ALA A 16 -2.61 -15.59 -6.80
N VAL A 17 -1.88 -15.45 -5.69
CA VAL A 17 -2.42 -15.15 -4.37
C VAL A 17 -2.12 -13.69 -4.07
N MET A 18 -3.18 -12.87 -4.01
CA MET A 18 -3.07 -11.47 -3.63
C MET A 18 -3.04 -11.35 -2.10
N ARG A 19 -2.13 -10.51 -1.60
CA ARG A 19 -2.11 -10.15 -0.18
C ARG A 19 -3.42 -9.44 0.21
N PRO A 20 -3.85 -9.52 1.48
CA PRO A 20 -5.03 -8.79 1.93
C PRO A 20 -4.94 -7.32 1.54
N PHE A 21 -6.03 -6.77 0.98
CA PHE A 21 -6.03 -5.41 0.43
C PHE A 21 -5.53 -4.36 1.44
N ARG A 22 -5.94 -4.49 2.72
CA ARG A 22 -5.45 -3.65 3.83
C ARG A 22 -3.91 -3.63 3.95
N GLU A 23 -3.25 -4.78 3.74
CA GLU A 23 -1.80 -4.88 3.84
C GLU A 23 -1.11 -4.28 2.61
N VAL A 24 -1.74 -4.37 1.44
CA VAL A 24 -1.26 -3.74 0.22
C VAL A 24 -1.29 -2.22 0.37
N ILE A 25 -2.40 -1.66 0.86
CA ILE A 25 -2.54 -0.23 1.12
C ILE A 25 -1.56 0.24 2.20
N ALA A 26 -1.42 -0.50 3.31
CA ALA A 26 -0.45 -0.17 4.35
C ALA A 26 0.99 -0.16 3.81
N GLY A 27 1.34 -1.14 2.97
CA GLY A 27 2.64 -1.17 2.29
C GLY A 27 2.84 0.01 1.34
N ALA A 28 1.82 0.36 0.55
CA ALA A 28 1.88 1.49 -0.38
C ALA A 28 2.06 2.84 0.35
N LEU A 29 1.34 3.05 1.46
CA LEU A 29 1.50 4.22 2.30
C LEU A 29 2.91 4.29 2.91
N GLN A 30 3.45 3.15 3.35
CA GLN A 30 4.80 3.07 3.91
C GLN A 30 5.89 3.35 2.87
N ILE A 31 5.72 2.89 1.62
CA ILE A 31 6.67 3.10 0.52
C ILE A 31 6.66 4.56 0.06
N THR A 32 5.48 5.17 -0.01
CA THR A 32 5.29 6.51 -0.57
C THR A 32 5.45 7.63 0.46
N ARG A 33 5.59 7.30 1.75
CA ARG A 33 5.71 8.31 2.82
C ARG A 33 6.92 9.25 2.60
N PRO A 34 6.85 10.49 3.09
CA PRO A 34 8.01 11.35 3.12
C PRO A 34 9.10 10.78 4.03
N GLY A 35 10.35 11.15 3.75
CA GLY A 35 11.49 10.93 4.63
C GLY A 35 11.36 11.70 5.94
N ALA A 36 12.31 11.49 6.85
CA ALA A 36 12.32 12.18 8.15
C ALA A 36 12.43 13.72 8.03
N ASP A 37 12.99 14.20 6.92
CA ASP A 37 13.09 15.61 6.56
C ASP A 37 11.84 16.17 5.85
N GLY A 38 10.81 15.34 5.67
CA GLY A 38 9.59 15.69 4.94
C GLY A 38 9.69 15.60 3.42
N SER A 39 10.86 15.25 2.87
CA SER A 39 11.06 15.16 1.42
C SER A 39 10.51 13.85 0.86
N PHE A 40 10.06 13.86 -0.40
CA PHE A 40 9.62 12.65 -1.10
C PHE A 40 10.70 12.20 -2.10
N PHE A 41 11.00 10.91 -2.09
CA PHE A 41 11.86 10.29 -3.10
C PHE A 41 11.24 8.98 -3.64
N PRO A 42 11.03 8.88 -4.96
CA PRO A 42 11.11 9.97 -5.93
C PRO A 42 10.01 11.03 -5.68
N ALA A 43 10.15 12.24 -6.24
CA ALA A 43 9.24 13.37 -5.97
C ALA A 43 7.76 13.05 -6.26
N GLN A 44 7.49 12.16 -7.21
CA GLN A 44 6.15 11.68 -7.58
C GLN A 44 5.44 10.97 -6.42
N ASN A 45 6.18 10.45 -5.44
CA ASN A 45 5.59 9.83 -4.26
C ASN A 45 4.73 10.83 -3.46
N ALA A 46 4.95 12.14 -3.57
CA ALA A 46 4.10 13.13 -2.91
C ALA A 46 2.64 13.04 -3.39
N ALA A 47 2.44 12.99 -4.73
CA ALA A 47 1.12 12.86 -5.32
C ALA A 47 0.51 11.48 -5.04
N LEU A 48 1.30 10.41 -5.14
CA LEU A 48 0.84 9.05 -4.85
C LEU A 48 0.42 8.89 -3.39
N HIS A 49 1.22 9.39 -2.44
CA HIS A 49 0.93 9.31 -1.01
C HIS A 49 -0.36 10.05 -0.65
N ARG A 50 -0.53 11.26 -1.19
CA ARG A 50 -1.77 12.02 -1.02
C ARG A 50 -2.98 11.26 -1.57
N ASN A 51 -2.91 10.75 -2.80
CA ASN A 51 -4.02 10.03 -3.41
C ASN A 51 -4.39 8.76 -2.64
N LEU A 52 -3.39 8.05 -2.08
CA LEU A 52 -3.62 6.88 -1.23
C LEU A 52 -4.33 7.24 0.07
N LEU A 53 -3.94 8.35 0.72
CA LEU A 53 -4.61 8.84 1.92
C LEU A 53 -6.03 9.34 1.64
N ASP A 54 -6.23 10.04 0.52
CA ASP A 54 -7.53 10.56 0.11
C ASP A 54 -8.51 9.42 -0.22
N ALA A 55 -8.02 8.30 -0.76
CA ALA A 55 -8.86 7.16 -1.16
C ALA A 55 -9.05 6.11 -0.06
N TYR A 56 -8.09 5.94 0.84
CA TYR A 56 -8.05 4.84 1.81
C TYR A 56 -7.55 5.29 3.18
N GLY A 57 -7.93 6.49 3.61
CA GLY A 57 -7.47 7.08 4.86
C GLY A 57 -7.80 6.24 6.10
N PRO A 58 -7.34 6.64 7.29
CA PRO A 58 -7.45 5.85 8.53
C PRO A 58 -8.86 5.40 8.92
N GLN A 59 -9.90 6.06 8.38
CA GLN A 59 -11.30 5.73 8.58
C GLN A 59 -11.75 4.55 7.68
N ASP A 60 -11.22 4.45 6.46
CA ASP A 60 -11.68 3.50 5.43
C ASP A 60 -11.04 2.12 5.56
N ILE A 61 -9.80 2.03 6.07
CA ILE A 61 -9.09 0.75 6.28
C ILE A 61 -9.83 -0.15 7.28
N ARG A 62 -10.61 0.42 8.21
CA ARG A 62 -11.41 -0.34 9.19
C ARG A 62 -12.73 -0.85 8.61
N HIS A 63 -13.24 -0.25 7.55
CA HIS A 63 -14.53 -0.61 6.92
C HIS A 63 -14.39 -1.68 5.82
N LEU A 64 -13.18 -1.90 5.30
CA LEU A 64 -12.90 -2.88 4.23
C LEU A 64 -12.99 -4.36 4.67
N GLU A 65 -13.31 -4.63 5.94
CA GLU A 65 -13.55 -6.00 6.44
C GLU A 65 -15.01 -6.46 6.33
N VAL A 66 -15.93 -5.59 5.92
CA VAL A 66 -17.35 -5.95 5.81
C VAL A 66 -17.83 -5.73 4.37
N GLN A 67 -17.71 -6.77 3.56
CA GLN A 67 -18.73 -7.15 2.56
C GLN A 67 -18.39 -8.54 1.99
N PRO A 68 -18.97 -9.61 2.56
CA PRO A 68 -19.23 -10.82 1.79
C PRO A 68 -20.49 -10.58 0.92
N GLU A 69 -20.37 -10.82 -0.38
CA GLU A 69 -21.52 -11.19 -1.22
C GLU A 69 -21.68 -12.72 -1.18
#